data_AF-A0A0J5P4T6-F1
#
_entry.id   AF-A0A0J5P4T6-F1
#
_cell.length_a   1.000
_cell.length_b   1.000
_cell.length_c   1.000
_cell.angle_alpha   90.00
_cell.angle_beta   90.00
_cell.angle_gamma   90.00
#
_symmetry.space_group_name_H-M   'P 1'
#
loop_
_entity.id
_entity.type
_entity.pdbx_description
1 polymer ?
#
loop_
_entity_poly.entity_id
_entity_poly.type
_entity_poly.pdbx_seq_one_letter_code
_entity_poly.pdbx_strand_id
1 'polypeptide(L)'
;MEQTQQAVSNEQLFAKLCAVEALLKEQQLSEHSRELWGNQQIADYFKVSTEHARRWIVVDPRFPAPVDTLSRTGGNSKNLYVSGEVVQFALKYRKKKASL
;
A
#
# COMPACT_ATOMS: atom_id res chain seq x y z
N MET A 1 -38.06 21.75 17.00
CA MET A 1 -36.65 22.03 16.64
C MET A 1 -36.55 21.87 15.13
N GLU A 2 -36.64 22.97 14.39
CA GLU A 2 -36.50 22.97 12.93
C GLU A 2 -35.07 22.58 12.57
N GLN A 3 -34.90 21.44 11.90
CA GLN A 3 -33.65 21.13 11.23
C GLN A 3 -33.58 22.02 9.99
N THR A 4 -32.80 23.10 10.09
CA THR A 4 -32.39 23.90 8.93
C THR A 4 -31.56 23.02 8.01
N GLN A 5 -32.22 22.42 7.01
CA GLN A 5 -31.53 21.80 5.88
C GLN A 5 -30.84 22.92 5.11
N GLN A 6 -29.56 23.16 5.39
CA GLN A 6 -28.72 24.02 4.57
C GLN A 6 -28.68 23.41 3.17
N ALA A 7 -29.29 24.09 2.19
CA ALA A 7 -29.23 23.70 0.79
C ALA A 7 -27.77 23.85 0.30
N VAL A 8 -27.06 22.72 0.22
CA VAL A 8 -25.72 22.65 -0.35
C VAL A 8 -25.87 22.79 -1.87
N SER A 9 -25.21 23.76 -2.48
CA SER A 9 -25.23 23.91 -3.94
C SER A 9 -24.45 22.78 -4.62
N ASN A 10 -24.81 22.46 -5.87
CA ASN A 10 -24.10 21.44 -6.66
C ASN A 10 -22.60 21.72 -6.77
N GLU A 11 -22.22 23.00 -6.86
CA GLU A 11 -20.83 23.45 -6.92
C GLU A 11 -20.08 23.17 -5.61
N GLN A 12 -20.72 23.41 -4.46
CA GLN A 12 -20.16 23.09 -3.16
C GLN A 12 -20.03 21.58 -2.94
N LEU A 13 -20.99 20.79 -3.42
CA LEU A 13 -20.91 19.34 -3.39
C LEU A 13 -19.75 18.83 -4.25
N PHE A 14 -19.61 19.35 -5.46
CA PHE A 14 -18.53 18.98 -6.39
C PHE A 14 -17.15 19.33 -5.81
N ALA A 15 -16.98 20.51 -5.23
CA ALA A 15 -15.72 20.91 -4.58
C ALA A 15 -15.34 19.97 -3.42
N LYS A 16 -16.32 19.56 -2.60
CA LYS A 16 -16.10 18.58 -1.53
C LYS A 16 -15.72 17.21 -2.07
N LEU A 17 -16.36 16.77 -3.16
CA LEU A 17 -16.02 15.49 -3.80
C LEU A 17 -14.62 15.50 -4.40
N CYS A 18 -14.20 16.58 -5.07
CA CYS A 18 -12.82 16.70 -5.56
C CYS A 18 -11.79 16.68 -4.42
N ALA A 19 -12.09 17.34 -3.29
CA ALA A 19 -11.21 17.30 -2.11
C ALA A 19 -11.10 15.87 -1.53
N VAL A 20 -12.20 15.12 -1.49
CA VAL A 20 -12.21 13.71 -1.07
C VAL A 20 -11.44 12.83 -2.07
N GLU A 21 -11.62 13.03 -3.37
CA GLU A 21 -10.84 12.30 -4.39
C GLU A 21 -9.34 12.59 -4.28
N ALA A 22 -8.96 13.84 -4.02
CA ALA A 22 -7.56 14.21 -3.78
C ALA A 22 -7.01 13.50 -2.54
N LEU A 23 -7.75 13.51 -1.42
CA LEU A 23 -7.39 12.80 -0.19
C LEU A 23 -7.28 11.28 -0.37
N LEU A 24 -8.15 10.68 -1.19
CA LEU A 24 -8.09 9.25 -1.49
C LEU A 24 -6.92 8.89 -2.42
N LYS A 25 -6.60 9.76 -3.39
CA LYS A 25 -5.35 9.64 -4.17
C LYS A 25 -4.12 9.81 -3.29
N GLU A 26 -4.23 10.63 -2.26
CA GLU A 26 -3.23 10.83 -1.21
C GLU A 26 -3.31 9.80 -0.08
N GLN A 27 -4.12 8.74 -0.19
CA GLN A 27 -4.04 7.60 0.72
C GLN A 27 -2.73 6.86 0.42
N GLN A 28 -1.65 7.51 0.85
CA GLN A 28 -0.29 7.07 0.73
C GLN A 28 -0.18 5.85 1.61
N LEU A 29 0.32 4.77 1.01
CA LEU A 29 0.76 3.59 1.72
C LEU A 29 1.73 4.03 2.80
N SER A 30 1.22 4.09 4.02
CA SER A 30 1.96 4.56 5.19
C SER A 30 2.65 3.37 5.84
N GLU A 31 3.69 3.62 6.63
CA GLU A 31 4.35 2.58 7.43
C GLU A 31 3.40 1.89 8.42
N HIS A 32 2.22 2.46 8.67
CA HIS A 32 1.18 1.91 9.53
C HIS A 32 0.10 1.14 8.78
N SER A 33 0.20 1.01 7.46
CA SER A 33 -0.75 0.24 6.66
C SER A 33 -0.67 -1.25 7.01
N ARG A 34 -1.82 -1.86 7.31
CA ARG A 34 -1.93 -3.27 7.73
C ARG A 34 -2.50 -4.18 6.63
N GLU A 35 -2.42 -3.73 5.37
CA GLU A 35 -2.90 -4.52 4.24
C GLU A 35 -1.92 -5.67 3.95
N LEU A 36 -2.47 -6.80 3.50
CA LEU A 36 -1.65 -7.94 3.08
C LEU A 36 -1.35 -7.83 1.59
N TRP A 37 -0.07 -7.82 1.27
CA TRP A 37 0.45 -7.76 -0.09
C TRP A 37 1.05 -9.07 -0.54
N GLY A 38 0.73 -9.47 -1.78
CA GLY A 38 1.45 -10.50 -2.50
C GLY A 38 2.62 -9.93 -3.31
N ASN A 39 3.36 -10.83 -3.96
CA ASN A 39 4.53 -10.47 -4.78
C ASN A 39 4.20 -9.47 -5.91
N GLN A 40 2.98 -9.48 -6.47
CA GLN A 40 2.58 -8.54 -7.51
C GLN A 40 2.47 -7.10 -6.97
N GLN A 41 1.77 -6.91 -5.85
CA GLN A 41 1.63 -5.59 -5.22
C GLN A 41 2.98 -5.02 -4.77
N ILE A 42 3.88 -5.89 -4.28
CA ILE A 42 5.27 -5.52 -3.99
C ILE A 42 5.97 -5.04 -5.27
N ALA A 43 5.88 -5.79 -6.36
CA ALA A 43 6.49 -5.42 -7.63
C ALA A 43 5.97 -4.08 -8.17
N ASP A 44 4.66 -3.87 -8.10
CA ASP A 44 4.00 -2.63 -8.51
C ASP A 44 4.50 -1.44 -7.65
N TYR A 45 4.60 -1.62 -6.33
CA TYR A 45 5.12 -0.60 -5.41
C TYR A 45 6.58 -0.24 -5.73
N PHE A 46 7.43 -1.24 -5.99
CA PHE A 46 8.84 -1.01 -6.33
C PHE A 46 9.07 -0.59 -7.79
N LYS A 47 8.02 -0.62 -8.62
CA LYS A 47 8.01 -0.37 -10.08
C LYS A 47 8.97 -1.30 -10.84
N VAL A 48 8.92 -2.59 -10.53
CA VAL A 48 9.75 -3.63 -11.15
C VAL A 48 8.89 -4.81 -11.60
N SER A 49 9.47 -5.76 -12.34
CA SER A 49 8.77 -7.01 -12.64
C SER A 49 8.61 -7.88 -11.41
N THR A 50 7.57 -8.71 -11.40
CA THR A 50 7.26 -9.65 -10.31
C THR A 50 8.41 -10.62 -10.03
N GLU A 51 9.10 -11.06 -11.09
CA GLU A 51 10.28 -11.92 -10.95
C GLU A 51 11.46 -11.17 -10.32
N HIS A 52 11.66 -9.90 -10.67
CA HIS A 52 12.69 -9.08 -10.04
C HIS A 52 12.40 -8.86 -8.55
N ALA A 53 11.16 -8.53 -8.21
CA ALA A 53 10.75 -8.40 -6.81
C ALA A 53 11.02 -9.69 -6.02
N ARG A 54 10.64 -10.84 -6.59
CA ARG A 54 10.86 -12.14 -5.95
C ARG A 54 12.34 -12.49 -5.78
N ARG A 55 13.17 -12.29 -6.82
CA ARG A 55 14.58 -12.74 -6.81
C ARG A 55 15.54 -11.80 -6.12
N TRP A 56 15.21 -10.51 -6.00
CA TRP A 56 16.16 -9.49 -5.56
C TRP A 56 15.68 -8.67 -4.36
N ILE A 57 14.37 -8.52 -4.17
CA ILE A 57 13.82 -7.70 -3.08
C ILE A 57 13.42 -8.60 -1.91
N VAL A 58 12.55 -9.57 -2.17
CA VAL A 58 11.98 -10.45 -1.15
C VAL A 58 13.02 -11.36 -0.48
N VAL A 59 14.10 -11.69 -1.19
CA VAL A 59 15.19 -12.51 -0.65
C VAL A 59 16.15 -11.75 0.26
N ASP A 60 16.04 -10.41 0.35
CA ASP A 60 16.90 -9.64 1.26
C ASP A 60 16.62 -10.08 2.71
N PRO A 61 17.64 -10.43 3.52
CA PRO A 61 17.44 -10.87 4.90
C PRO A 61 16.75 -9.83 5.80
N ARG A 62 16.72 -8.57 5.38
CA ARG A 62 16.07 -7.46 6.10
C ARG A 62 14.66 -7.19 5.58
N PHE A 63 14.24 -7.87 4.50
CA PHE A 63 12.87 -7.79 4.00
C PHE A 63 11.91 -8.41 5.03
N PRO A 64 10.68 -7.88 5.18
CA PRO A 64 9.70 -8.42 6.12
C PRO A 64 9.43 -9.90 5.89
N ALA A 65 9.27 -10.65 6.98
CA ALA A 65 8.89 -12.05 6.89
C ALA A 65 7.45 -12.19 6.36
N PRO A 66 7.15 -13.23 5.57
CA PRO A 66 5.78 -13.48 5.14
C PRO A 66 4.91 -13.84 6.35
N VAL A 67 3.67 -13.37 6.32
CA VAL A 67 2.64 -13.71 7.30
C VAL A 67 2.30 -15.19 7.16
N ASP A 68 2.39 -15.91 8.28
CA ASP A 68 2.01 -17.30 8.34
C ASP A 68 0.49 -17.43 8.19
N THR A 69 0.08 -17.85 7.00
CA THR A 69 -1.31 -18.16 6.71
C THR A 69 -1.44 -19.67 6.65
N LEU A 70 -1.88 -20.25 7.76
CA LEU A 70 -2.18 -21.67 7.84
C LEU A 70 -3.36 -21.97 6.89
N SER A 71 -3.06 -22.62 5.76
CA SER A 71 -4.09 -23.15 4.88
C SER A 71 -4.85 -24.25 5.62
N ARG A 72 -6.15 -24.03 5.88
CA ARG A 72 -7.05 -25.04 6.49
C ARG A 72 -7.04 -26.39 5.77
N THR A 73 -6.72 -26.40 4.48
CA THR A 73 -6.70 -27.60 3.60
C THR A 73 -5.28 -28.07 3.22
N GLY A 74 -4.22 -27.54 3.84
CA GLY A 74 -2.85 -28.02 3.60
C GLY A 74 -2.27 -27.70 2.22
N GLY A 75 -2.93 -26.87 1.41
CA GLY A 75 -2.39 -26.37 0.15
C GLY A 75 -1.32 -25.28 0.38
N ASN A 76 -0.39 -25.15 -0.58
CA ASN A 76 0.64 -24.11 -0.57
C ASN A 76 0.00 -22.73 -0.33
N SER A 77 0.23 -22.14 0.84
CA SER A 77 -0.18 -20.77 1.12
C SER A 77 0.66 -19.80 0.30
N LYS A 78 0.03 -18.75 -0.23
CA LYS A 78 0.75 -17.69 -0.91
C LYS A 78 1.48 -16.87 0.16
N ASN A 79 2.74 -16.52 -0.10
CA ASN A 79 3.45 -15.58 0.75
C ASN A 79 2.75 -14.22 0.67
N LEU A 80 2.27 -13.75 1.82
CA LEU A 80 1.67 -12.43 2.01
C LEU A 80 2.54 -11.62 2.98
N TYR A 81 2.63 -10.32 2.78
CA TYR A 81 3.49 -9.43 3.57
C TYR A 81 2.68 -8.23 4.04
N VAL A 82 2.98 -7.70 5.22
CA VAL A 82 2.33 -6.49 5.73
C VAL A 82 2.84 -5.28 4.95
N SER A 83 1.94 -4.53 4.30
CA SER A 83 2.31 -3.42 3.42
C SER A 83 3.12 -2.33 4.13
N GLY A 84 2.77 -1.98 5.37
CA GLY A 84 3.52 -1.00 6.17
C GLY A 84 4.97 -1.39 6.41
N GLU A 85 5.25 -2.68 6.67
CA GLU A 85 6.63 -3.17 6.87
C GLU A 85 7.42 -3.14 5.55
N VAL A 86 6.77 -3.42 4.42
CA VAL A 86 7.38 -3.33 3.09
C VAL A 86 7.74 -1.88 2.75
N VAL A 87 6.86 -0.93 3.08
CA VAL A 87 7.11 0.52 2.94
C VAL A 87 8.27 0.95 3.84
N GLN A 88 8.28 0.52 5.10
CA GLN A 88 9.36 0.83 6.04
C GLN A 88 10.72 0.29 5.56
N PHE A 89 10.75 -0.93 5.02
CA PHE A 89 11.94 -1.48 4.38
C PHE A 89 12.41 -0.60 3.22
N ALA A 90 11.49 -0.17 2.35
CA ALA A 90 11.81 0.68 1.22
C ALA A 90 12.37 2.05 1.66
N LEU A 91 11.78 2.68 2.66
CA LEU A 91 12.23 3.97 3.19
C LEU A 91 13.61 3.86 3.85
N LYS A 92 13.86 2.79 4.61
CA LYS A 92 15.08 2.63 5.39
C LYS A 92 16.29 2.17 4.57
N TYR A 93 16.08 1.29 3.59
CA TYR A 93 17.19 0.61 2.91
C TYR A 93 17.32 0.96 1.42
N ARG A 94 16.29 1.52 0.79
CA ARG A 94 16.40 2.00 -0.59
C ARG A 94 17.04 3.38 -0.59
N LYS A 95 18.37 3.43 -0.65
CA LYS A 95 19.10 4.68 -0.93
C LYS A 95 18.57 5.26 -2.24
N LYS A 96 18.09 6.52 -2.23
CA LYS A 96 17.89 7.29 -3.46
C LYS A 96 19.20 7.22 -4.25
N LYS A 97 19.15 6.82 -5.53
CA LYS A 97 20.24 7.19 -6.45
C LYS A 97 20.31 8.72 -6.38
N ALA A 98 21.36 9.24 -5.76
CA ALA A 98 21.69 10.66 -5.88
C ALA A 98 21.86 10.90 -7.38
N SER A 99 20.95 11.69 -7.97
CA SER A 99 21.16 12.22 -9.31
C SER A 99 22.37 13.14 -9.22
N LEU A 100 23.50 12.68 -9.76
CA LEU A 100 24.63 13.53 -10.14
C LEU A 100 24.25 14.32 -11.40
#